data_AF-A0A2E6ZM03-F1
#
_entry.id   AF-A0A2E6ZM03-F1
#
_cell.length_a   1.000
_cell.length_b   1.000
_cell.length_c   1.000
_cell.angle_alpha   90.00
_cell.angle_beta   90.00
_cell.angle_gamma   90.00
#
_symmetry.space_group_name_H-M   'P 1'
#
loop_
_entity.id
_entity.type
_entity.pdbx_description
1 polymer ?
#
loop_
_entity_poly.entity_id
_entity_poly.type
_entity_poly.pdbx_seq_one_letter_code
_entity_poly.pdbx_strand_id
1 'polypeptide(L)'
;MVIQTTNPFAPAKPRVPLIPRRLQPVPDPVEIAKQNKTHCPKCSSLLRVNYEDSECLNCGFVDYEYVPPTQEKKGNTLIGTGTRYVIRYMGEFRALADVVTHVKVYRVRNRVMYGVSCPFCGSGMAQSSLSGKRREVREERYKCNSGHRVSLCPNGKGDIGWK
;
A
#
# COMPACT_ATOMS: atom_id res chain seq x y z
N MET A 1 68.44 28.57 -51.76
CA MET A 1 67.26 27.76 -52.09
C MET A 1 66.64 27.28 -50.79
N VAL A 2 65.39 27.67 -50.48
CA VAL A 2 64.68 27.26 -49.26
C VAL A 2 63.60 26.26 -49.67
N ILE A 3 63.67 25.05 -49.14
CA ILE A 3 62.72 23.96 -49.45
C ILE A 3 61.53 24.11 -48.50
N GLN A 4 60.35 24.40 -49.05
CA GLN A 4 59.10 24.43 -48.30
C GLN A 4 58.62 23.00 -48.04
N THR A 5 58.53 22.62 -46.77
CA THR A 5 57.94 21.34 -46.34
C THR A 5 56.45 21.53 -46.09
N THR A 6 55.60 21.03 -46.99
CA THR A 6 54.15 21.00 -46.77
C THR A 6 53.81 19.82 -45.87
N ASN A 7 53.26 20.11 -44.69
CA ASN A 7 52.98 19.15 -43.64
C ASN A 7 51.77 18.24 -44.03
N PRO A 8 51.95 16.92 -44.23
CA PRO A 8 50.93 16.05 -44.83
C PRO A 8 49.78 15.66 -43.87
N PHE A 9 49.80 16.12 -42.62
CA PHE A 9 48.82 15.78 -41.58
C PHE A 9 47.88 16.94 -41.20
N ALA A 10 47.69 17.93 -42.08
CA ALA A 10 46.71 18.98 -41.82
C ALA A 10 45.28 18.40 -41.89
N PRO A 11 44.45 18.53 -40.83
CA PRO A 11 43.09 18.02 -40.86
C PRO A 11 42.27 18.76 -41.93
N ALA A 12 41.50 17.99 -42.71
CA ALA A 12 40.69 18.53 -43.79
C ALA A 12 39.65 19.52 -43.23
N LYS A 13 39.61 20.74 -43.79
CA LYS A 13 38.59 21.72 -43.43
C LYS A 13 37.22 21.22 -43.91
N PRO A 14 36.21 21.09 -43.03
CA PRO A 14 34.89 20.62 -43.44
C PRO A 14 34.27 21.60 -44.44
N ARG A 15 33.71 21.07 -45.54
CA ARG A 15 33.12 21.87 -46.63
C ARG A 15 31.81 22.57 -46.25
N VAL A 16 31.21 22.22 -45.12
CA VAL A 16 29.92 22.76 -44.67
C VAL A 16 30.10 23.36 -43.28
N PRO A 17 29.58 24.58 -43.01
CA PRO A 17 29.59 25.15 -41.67
C PRO A 17 28.80 24.24 -40.72
N LEU A 18 29.46 23.73 -39.68
CA LEU A 18 28.79 23.03 -38.59
C LEU A 18 28.02 24.07 -37.77
N ILE A 19 26.75 24.29 -38.11
CA ILE A 19 25.86 25.13 -37.31
C ILE A 19 25.39 24.28 -36.12
N PRO A 20 25.67 24.66 -34.87
CA PRO A 20 25.18 23.94 -33.71
C PRO A 20 23.65 23.92 -33.72
N ARG A 21 23.07 22.72 -33.74
CA ARG A 21 21.62 22.55 -33.63
C ARG A 21 21.22 22.98 -32.22
N ARG A 22 20.52 24.12 -32.09
CA ARG A 22 19.88 24.52 -30.82
C ARG A 22 18.85 23.44 -30.46
N LEU A 23 19.15 22.65 -29.44
CA LEU A 23 18.16 21.78 -28.82
C LEU A 23 17.10 22.69 -28.19
N GLN A 24 15.85 22.56 -28.62
CA GLN A 24 14.76 23.18 -27.90
C GLN A 24 14.70 22.53 -26.51
N PRO A 25 14.50 23.31 -25.42
CA PRO A 25 14.26 22.72 -24.11
C PRO A 25 13.03 21.83 -24.23
N VAL A 26 13.20 20.56 -23.90
CA VAL A 26 12.07 19.64 -23.72
C VAL A 26 11.19 20.27 -22.64
N PRO A 27 9.89 20.49 -22.89
CA PRO A 27 9.02 20.96 -21.82
C PRO A 27 9.13 19.98 -20.67
N ASP A 28 9.45 20.50 -19.48
CA ASP A 28 9.43 19.70 -18.25
C ASP A 28 8.12 18.89 -18.23
N PRO A 29 8.15 17.61 -17.84
CA PRO A 29 6.92 16.82 -17.79
C PRO A 29 5.97 17.59 -16.89
N VAL A 30 4.91 18.13 -17.49
CA VAL A 30 3.83 18.81 -16.79
C VAL A 30 3.48 17.90 -15.64
N GLU A 31 3.71 18.35 -14.40
CA GLU A 31 3.27 17.65 -13.21
C GLU A 31 1.76 17.60 -13.28
N ILE A 32 1.22 16.58 -13.95
CA ILE A 32 -0.19 16.25 -13.91
C ILE A 32 -0.42 15.99 -12.43
N ALA A 33 -1.10 16.91 -11.75
CA ALA A 33 -1.48 16.79 -10.37
C ALA A 33 -2.06 15.39 -10.18
N LYS A 34 -1.29 14.49 -9.56
CA LYS A 34 -1.62 13.08 -9.46
C LYS A 34 -2.98 13.02 -8.77
N GLN A 35 -4.01 12.59 -9.49
CA GLN A 35 -5.34 12.48 -8.91
C GLN A 35 -5.22 11.55 -7.69
N ASN A 36 -5.58 12.05 -6.51
CA ASN A 36 -5.48 11.31 -5.26
C ASN A 36 -6.44 10.10 -5.31
N LYS A 37 -5.94 8.95 -5.78
CA LYS A 37 -6.72 7.72 -5.97
C LYS A 37 -7.02 7.05 -4.62
N THR A 38 -8.07 7.45 -3.92
CA THR A 38 -8.39 6.87 -2.60
C THR A 38 -8.88 5.41 -2.63
N HIS A 39 -9.17 4.84 -3.80
CA HIS A 39 -9.78 3.51 -3.95
C HIS A 39 -8.94 2.58 -4.81
N CYS A 40 -8.93 1.30 -4.43
CA CYS A 40 -8.22 0.23 -5.11
C CYS A 40 -8.86 -0.05 -6.49
N PRO A 41 -8.08 -0.06 -7.59
CA PRO A 41 -8.60 -0.35 -8.93
C PRO A 41 -9.07 -1.80 -9.11
N LYS A 42 -8.63 -2.74 -8.25
CA LYS A 42 -9.03 -4.17 -8.35
C LYS A 42 -10.34 -4.50 -7.66
N CYS A 43 -10.62 -3.87 -6.53
CA CYS A 43 -11.76 -4.28 -5.68
C CYS A 43 -12.50 -3.12 -5.03
N SER A 44 -12.24 -1.90 -5.49
CA SER A 44 -12.89 -0.64 -5.07
C SER A 44 -12.87 -0.34 -3.57
N SER A 45 -12.14 -1.10 -2.75
CA SER A 45 -11.95 -0.77 -1.33
C SER A 45 -10.95 0.37 -1.17
N LEU A 46 -10.99 1.07 -0.03
CA LEU A 46 -10.09 2.17 0.28
C LEU A 46 -8.61 1.73 0.29
N LEU A 47 -7.77 2.49 -0.40
CA LEU A 47 -6.31 2.38 -0.33
C LEU A 47 -5.83 3.06 0.95
N ARG A 48 -5.07 2.34 1.76
CA ARG A 48 -4.47 2.84 3.00
C ARG A 48 -2.95 2.82 2.84
N VAL A 49 -2.30 3.82 3.44
CA VAL A 49 -0.83 3.89 3.48
C VAL A 49 -0.36 3.16 4.72
N ASN A 50 0.47 2.15 4.51
CA ASN A 50 1.22 1.51 5.58
C ASN A 50 2.56 2.21 5.76
N TYR A 51 3.35 1.71 6.69
CA TYR A 51 4.69 2.24 6.96
C TYR A 51 5.64 2.17 5.76
N GLU A 52 5.49 1.16 4.90
CA GLU A 52 6.37 0.93 3.75
C GLU A 52 5.70 1.28 2.42
N ASP A 53 4.44 0.86 2.21
CA ASP A 53 3.73 1.02 0.93
C ASP A 53 2.24 1.33 1.09
N SER A 54 1.60 1.81 0.01
CA SER A 54 0.15 1.87 -0.13
C SER A 54 -0.45 0.54 -0.55
N GLU A 55 -1.03 -0.18 0.41
CA GLU A 55 -1.65 -1.49 0.19
C GLU A 55 -3.17 -1.44 0.38
N CYS A 56 -3.88 -2.13 -0.50
CA CYS A 56 -5.28 -2.48 -0.32
C CYS A 56 -5.41 -3.71 0.58
N LEU A 57 -6.00 -3.55 1.76
CA LEU A 57 -6.18 -4.65 2.73
C LEU A 57 -7.06 -5.78 2.21
N ASN A 58 -8.04 -5.46 1.35
CA ASN A 58 -9.06 -6.41 0.94
C ASN A 58 -8.58 -7.36 -0.18
N CYS A 59 -7.58 -6.95 -0.97
CA CYS A 59 -7.08 -7.75 -2.10
C CYS A 59 -5.55 -7.77 -2.26
N GLY A 60 -4.79 -7.06 -1.43
CA GLY A 60 -3.34 -6.99 -1.51
C GLY A 60 -2.81 -6.28 -2.76
N PHE A 61 -3.58 -5.37 -3.36
CA PHE A 61 -3.06 -4.53 -4.42
C PHE A 61 -2.14 -3.46 -3.83
N VAL A 62 -0.96 -3.27 -4.41
CA VAL A 62 0.01 -2.25 -4.01
C VAL A 62 0.06 -1.21 -5.11
N ASP A 63 -0.12 0.07 -4.75
CA ASP A 63 0.01 1.20 -5.66
C ASP A 63 1.19 2.06 -5.23
N TYR A 64 2.31 1.97 -5.94
CA TYR A 64 3.52 2.75 -5.64
C TYR A 64 3.39 4.22 -6.06
N GLU A 65 2.40 4.57 -6.89
CA GLU A 65 2.18 5.94 -7.34
C GLU A 65 1.16 6.69 -6.46
N TYR A 66 0.50 5.99 -5.54
CA TYR A 66 -0.49 6.57 -4.66
C TYR A 66 0.14 7.49 -3.61
N VAL A 67 -0.24 8.76 -3.68
CA VAL A 67 0.03 9.73 -2.63
C VAL A 67 -1.24 9.84 -1.79
N PRO A 68 -1.19 9.56 -0.47
CA PRO A 68 -2.37 9.71 0.36
C PRO A 68 -2.80 11.18 0.37
N PRO A 69 -4.10 11.49 0.19
CA PRO A 69 -4.57 12.82 0.52
C PRO A 69 -4.28 13.07 2.00
N THR A 70 -3.76 14.26 2.33
CA THR A 70 -3.49 14.69 3.70
C THR A 70 -4.82 14.70 4.48
N GLN A 71 -5.21 13.56 5.05
CA GLN A 71 -6.46 13.46 5.80
C GLN A 71 -6.26 14.10 7.17
N GLU A 72 -7.08 15.10 7.47
CA GLU A 72 -7.31 15.55 8.84
C GLU A 72 -7.58 14.33 9.74
N LYS A 73 -6.91 14.29 10.89
CA LYS A 73 -6.92 13.18 11.86
C LYS A 73 -8.31 12.95 12.45
N LYS A 74 -9.25 12.41 11.66
CA LYS A 74 -10.50 11.85 12.17
C LYS A 74 -10.24 10.41 12.58
N GLY A 75 -9.84 10.21 13.85
CA GLY A 75 -10.01 8.98 14.63
C GLY A 75 -9.75 7.61 13.96
N ASN A 76 -8.89 7.51 12.95
CA ASN A 76 -8.78 6.33 12.11
C ASN A 76 -7.96 5.21 12.76
N THR A 77 -8.52 4.01 12.68
CA THR A 77 -8.11 2.75 13.34
C THR A 77 -7.00 2.03 12.60
N LEU A 78 -5.92 2.74 12.24
CA LEU A 78 -4.80 2.16 11.52
C LEU A 78 -3.52 2.96 11.82
N ILE A 79 -2.83 2.60 12.89
CA ILE A 79 -1.42 2.95 13.09
C ILE A 79 -0.64 1.67 12.78
N GLY A 80 0.02 1.62 11.62
CA GLY A 80 0.69 0.41 11.14
C GLY A 80 2.20 0.59 11.00
N THR A 81 2.97 -0.40 11.46
CA THR A 81 4.40 -0.58 11.16
C THR A 81 4.54 -1.77 10.22
N GLY A 82 5.00 -1.53 8.99
CA GLY A 82 5.19 -2.48 7.88
C GLY A 82 3.94 -3.25 7.48
N THR A 83 3.71 -4.39 8.13
CA THR A 83 2.62 -5.35 7.86
C THR A 83 1.75 -5.63 9.10
N ARG A 84 2.02 -4.95 10.21
CA ARG A 84 1.29 -5.07 11.48
C ARG A 84 0.34 -3.90 11.65
N TYR A 85 -0.93 -4.23 11.83
CA TYR A 85 -2.03 -3.31 12.01
C TYR A 85 -2.58 -3.40 13.42
N VAL A 86 -2.93 -2.25 13.98
CA VAL A 86 -3.69 -2.16 15.24
C VAL A 86 -5.14 -1.90 14.87
N ILE A 87 -5.99 -2.92 15.01
CA ILE A 87 -7.40 -2.88 14.63
C ILE A 87 -8.25 -2.66 15.88
N ARG A 88 -9.20 -1.72 15.82
CA ARG A 88 -10.14 -1.45 16.92
C ARG A 88 -11.41 -2.30 16.83
N TYR A 89 -12.06 -2.43 17.98
CA TYR A 89 -13.35 -3.09 18.11
C TYR A 89 -14.44 -2.31 17.37
N MET A 90 -15.31 -3.03 16.66
CA MET A 90 -16.43 -2.45 15.89
C MET A 90 -17.77 -3.14 16.17
N GLY A 91 -17.83 -4.00 17.19
CA GLY A 91 -19.08 -4.66 17.57
C GLY A 91 -19.97 -3.79 18.46
N GLU A 92 -21.00 -4.42 19.04
CA GLU A 92 -22.06 -3.74 19.80
C GLU A 92 -21.63 -3.33 21.22
N PHE A 93 -20.63 -4.01 21.79
CA PHE A 93 -20.21 -3.81 23.18
C PHE A 93 -19.28 -2.60 23.34
N ARG A 94 -19.80 -1.48 23.83
CA ARG A 94 -19.01 -0.27 24.10
C ARG A 94 -17.82 -0.47 25.04
N ALA A 95 -17.92 -1.41 25.98
CA ALA A 95 -16.83 -1.74 26.91
C ALA A 95 -15.55 -2.23 26.21
N LEU A 96 -15.66 -2.71 24.97
CA LEU A 96 -14.53 -3.19 24.17
C LEU A 96 -14.00 -2.15 23.19
N ALA A 97 -14.55 -0.92 23.16
CA ALA A 97 -14.18 0.10 22.17
C ALA A 97 -12.69 0.47 22.21
N ASP A 98 -12.09 0.48 23.40
CA ASP A 98 -10.67 0.79 23.61
C ASP A 98 -9.76 -0.44 23.44
N VAL A 99 -10.36 -1.64 23.31
CA VAL A 99 -9.61 -2.88 23.13
C VAL A 99 -9.19 -3.02 21.67
N VAL A 100 -7.90 -3.25 21.46
CA VAL A 100 -7.28 -3.37 20.14
C VAL A 100 -6.72 -4.76 19.91
N THR A 101 -6.74 -5.19 18.65
CA THR A 101 -6.09 -6.41 18.21
C THR A 101 -4.95 -6.10 17.26
N HIS A 102 -3.86 -6.84 17.41
CA HIS A 102 -2.76 -6.80 16.47
C HIS A 102 -3.01 -7.82 15.36
N VAL A 103 -3.04 -7.32 14.13
CA VAL A 103 -3.23 -8.14 12.94
C VAL A 103 -2.02 -7.99 12.05
N LYS A 104 -1.37 -9.10 11.71
CA LYS A 104 -0.30 -9.15 10.72
C LYS A 104 -0.84 -9.72 9.42
N VAL A 105 -0.63 -9.00 8.33
CA VAL A 105 -1.02 -9.45 6.99
C VAL A 105 0.11 -10.32 6.42
N TYR A 106 -0.27 -11.48 5.87
CA TYR A 106 0.62 -12.40 5.19
C TYR A 106 0.06 -12.70 3.80
N ARG A 107 0.92 -12.72 2.78
CA ARG A 107 0.53 -13.22 1.45
C ARG A 107 0.96 -14.66 1.30
N VAL A 108 0.00 -15.52 0.97
CA VAL A 108 0.25 -16.93 0.66
C VAL A 108 -0.22 -17.17 -0.77
N ARG A 109 0.73 -17.26 -1.70
CA ARG A 109 0.45 -17.30 -3.16
C ARG A 109 -0.37 -16.06 -3.58
N ASN A 110 -1.55 -16.25 -4.18
CA ASN A 110 -2.46 -15.18 -4.60
C ASN A 110 -3.54 -14.84 -3.55
N ARG A 111 -3.36 -15.24 -2.28
CA ARG A 111 -4.34 -14.98 -1.20
C ARG A 111 -3.72 -14.15 -0.08
N VAL A 112 -4.50 -13.21 0.43
CA VAL A 112 -4.20 -12.46 1.66
C VAL A 112 -4.72 -13.28 2.84
N MET A 113 -3.87 -13.50 3.84
CA MET A 113 -4.17 -14.21 5.07
C MET A 113 -3.84 -13.28 6.24
N TYR A 114 -4.66 -13.30 7.29
CA TYR A 114 -4.38 -12.53 8.50
C TYR A 114 -3.94 -13.44 9.63
N GLY A 115 -2.83 -13.08 10.29
CA GLY A 115 -2.47 -13.62 11.60
C GLY A 115 -2.91 -12.65 12.68
N VAL A 116 -3.79 -13.11 13.56
CA VAL A 116 -4.43 -12.28 14.59
C VAL A 116 -3.88 -12.66 15.97
N SER A 117 -3.54 -11.66 16.77
CA SER A 117 -3.26 -11.82 18.20
C SER A 117 -4.54 -11.61 19.01
N CYS A 118 -4.78 -12.49 19.98
CA CYS A 118 -5.94 -12.42 20.84
C CYS A 118 -5.91 -11.15 21.70
N PRO A 119 -6.96 -10.31 21.70
CA PRO A 119 -6.99 -9.07 22.48
C PRO A 119 -7.00 -9.30 23.99
N PHE A 120 -7.42 -10.50 24.43
CA PHE A 120 -7.60 -10.82 25.84
C PHE A 120 -6.40 -11.53 26.46
N CYS A 121 -5.69 -12.35 25.68
CA CYS A 121 -4.58 -13.16 26.21
C CYS A 121 -3.26 -13.02 25.41
N GLY A 122 -3.22 -12.19 24.37
CA GLY A 122 -2.02 -11.93 23.56
C GLY A 122 -1.55 -13.10 22.68
N SER A 123 -2.05 -14.31 22.90
CA SER A 123 -1.68 -15.50 22.13
C SER A 123 -2.15 -15.42 20.68
N GLY A 124 -1.42 -16.10 19.79
CA GLY A 124 -1.81 -16.23 18.39
C GLY A 124 -3.14 -16.96 18.24
N MET A 125 -3.99 -16.48 17.33
CA MET A 125 -5.27 -17.10 17.04
C MET A 125 -5.22 -17.89 15.74
N ALA A 126 -5.90 -19.04 15.72
CA ALA A 126 -6.06 -19.87 14.54
C ALA A 126 -7.41 -19.58 13.85
N GLN A 127 -7.43 -19.64 12.52
CA GLN A 127 -8.65 -19.46 11.75
C GLN A 127 -9.63 -20.61 12.03
N SER A 128 -10.88 -20.28 12.32
CA SER A 128 -11.93 -21.26 12.62
C SER A 128 -13.10 -21.11 11.67
N SER A 129 -13.52 -22.20 11.01
CA SER A 129 -14.73 -22.24 10.17
C SER A 129 -16.03 -22.37 10.99
N LEU A 130 -15.90 -22.74 12.27
CA LEU A 130 -16.99 -23.24 13.11
C LEU A 130 -17.63 -22.13 13.94
N SER A 131 -18.58 -21.44 13.35
CA SER A 131 -19.70 -20.88 14.11
C SER A 131 -20.98 -21.18 13.33
N GLY A 132 -21.94 -21.86 13.96
CA GLY A 132 -23.18 -22.34 13.34
C GLY A 132 -24.06 -21.22 12.75
N LYS A 133 -23.68 -19.95 12.94
CA LYS A 133 -24.27 -18.80 12.27
C LYS A 133 -23.62 -18.60 10.90
N ARG A 134 -24.47 -18.35 9.88
CA ARG A 134 -24.04 -18.04 8.51
C ARG A 134 -22.93 -16.98 8.55
N ARG A 135 -21.84 -17.25 7.82
CA ARG A 135 -20.71 -16.34 7.68
C ARG A 135 -21.19 -15.06 6.99
N GLU A 136 -20.88 -13.91 7.56
CA GLU A 136 -21.10 -12.62 6.90
C GLU A 136 -20.09 -12.47 5.74
N VAL A 137 -20.46 -11.77 4.68
CA VAL A 137 -19.62 -11.66 3.48
C VAL A 137 -18.25 -11.11 3.88
N ARG A 138 -17.18 -11.85 3.54
CA ARG A 138 -15.77 -11.53 3.87
C ARG A 138 -15.42 -11.48 5.37
N GLU A 139 -16.27 -12.02 6.26
CA GLU A 139 -15.93 -12.18 7.68
C GLU A 139 -14.87 -13.27 7.88
N GLU A 140 -13.80 -13.03 8.63
CA GLU A 140 -12.83 -14.06 8.98
C GLU A 140 -12.83 -14.34 10.48
N ARG A 141 -13.06 -15.59 10.88
CA ARG A 141 -13.23 -15.98 12.28
C ARG A 141 -11.99 -16.64 12.83
N TYR A 142 -11.62 -16.27 14.04
CA TYR A 142 -10.42 -16.73 14.74
C TYR A 142 -10.78 -17.22 16.13
N LYS A 143 -10.07 -18.26 16.60
CA LYS A 143 -10.17 -18.81 17.94
C LYS A 143 -8.76 -18.99 18.53
N CYS A 144 -8.56 -18.58 19.78
CA CYS A 144 -7.33 -18.88 20.51
C CYS A 144 -7.47 -20.17 21.34
N ASN A 145 -6.34 -20.67 21.86
CA ASN A 145 -6.31 -21.91 22.65
C ASN A 145 -7.11 -21.80 23.97
N SER A 146 -7.23 -20.61 24.55
CA SER A 146 -8.06 -20.35 25.74
C SER A 146 -9.56 -20.22 25.43
N GLY A 147 -9.97 -20.27 24.16
CA GLY A 147 -11.37 -20.29 23.77
C GLY A 147 -11.97 -18.93 23.40
N HIS A 148 -11.23 -17.82 23.51
CA HIS A 148 -11.68 -16.53 23.00
C HIS A 148 -11.85 -16.55 21.48
N ARG A 149 -12.82 -15.78 20.99
CA ARG A 149 -13.18 -15.69 19.58
C ARG A 149 -13.11 -14.25 19.12
N VAL A 150 -12.63 -14.06 17.91
CA VAL A 150 -12.54 -12.75 17.26
C VAL A 150 -12.93 -12.92 15.80
N SER A 151 -13.74 -12.01 15.29
CA SER A 151 -14.14 -12.00 13.87
C SER A 151 -13.66 -10.70 13.23
N LEU A 152 -12.87 -10.81 12.17
CA LEU A 152 -12.49 -9.67 11.34
C LEU A 152 -13.59 -9.42 10.30
N CYS A 153 -14.13 -8.21 10.28
CA CYS A 153 -15.18 -7.82 9.35
C CYS A 153 -14.75 -6.57 8.57
N PRO A 154 -14.95 -6.53 7.24
CA PRO A 154 -14.87 -5.28 6.51
C PRO A 154 -16.06 -4.41 6.91
N ASN A 155 -15.78 -3.16 7.26
CA ASN A 155 -16.74 -2.10 7.35
C ASN A 155 -17.23 -1.76 5.93
N GLY A 156 -18.49 -1.33 5.77
CA GLY A 156 -19.03 -0.86 4.49
C GLY A 156 -18.25 0.31 3.88
N LYS A 157 -17.41 0.98 4.69
CA LYS A 157 -16.46 2.03 4.27
C LYS A 157 -15.09 1.50 3.81
N GLY A 158 -14.90 0.19 3.65
CA GLY A 158 -13.66 -0.40 3.17
C GLY A 158 -12.53 -0.53 4.21
N ASP A 159 -12.79 -0.20 5.47
CA ASP A 159 -11.89 -0.46 6.60
C ASP A 159 -12.12 -1.85 7.20
N ILE A 160 -11.16 -2.41 7.94
CA ILE A 160 -11.34 -3.68 8.66
C ILE A 160 -11.41 -3.38 10.16
N GLY A 161 -12.35 -4.02 10.86
CA GLY A 161 -12.41 -4.02 12.32
C GLY A 161 -12.59 -5.42 12.86
N TRP A 162 -12.50 -5.53 14.19
CA TRP A 162 -12.74 -6.79 14.88
C TRP A 162 -14.00 -6.74 15.75
N LYS A 163 -14.70 -7.87 15.86
CA LYS A 163 -15.89 -8.05 16.71
C LYS A 163 -15.84 -9.37 17.47
#